data_AF-A0A7W8HDL2-F1
#
_entry.id   AF-A0A7W8HDL2-F1
#
_cell.length_a   1.000
_cell.length_b   1.000
_cell.length_c   1.000
_cell.angle_alpha   90.00
_cell.angle_beta   90.00
_cell.angle_gamma   90.00
#
_symmetry.space_group_name_H-M   'P 1'
#
loop_
_entity.id
_entity.type
_entity.pdbx_description
1 polymer ?
#
loop_
_entity_poly.entity_id
_entity_poly.type
_entity_poly.pdbx_seq_one_letter_code
_entity_poly.pdbx_strand_id
1 'polypeptide(L)'
;MSTTALAAGNVDGAGVGSQDPIDVTAKYNDGVTEPTVYSVDLQWEDMTFTYNESGTRIWNPDTHTYTDSTTSGWDKTTAAVTATNHSNTEVTVSFTYTPQGDTDVNATMSQDSFKLAAGVENKPNEAATDSSILTITGTPNNSVTAEGVTIGTITVTIE
;
A
#
# COMPACT_ATOMS: atom_id res chain seq x y z
N MET A 1 -23.82 33.54 -21.45
CA MET A 1 -24.65 34.77 -21.52
C MET A 1 -26.11 34.35 -21.43
N SER A 2 -26.73 34.43 -20.26
CA SER A 2 -28.17 34.13 -20.10
C SER A 2 -28.85 35.38 -19.55
N THR A 3 -29.59 36.08 -20.41
CA THR A 3 -30.33 37.28 -20.07
C THR A 3 -31.54 36.89 -19.22
N THR A 4 -31.52 37.22 -17.93
CA THR A 4 -32.71 37.14 -17.08
C THR A 4 -33.46 38.46 -17.16
N ALA A 5 -34.71 38.42 -17.63
CA ALA A 5 -35.62 39.56 -17.57
C ALA A 5 -36.09 39.75 -16.12
N LEU A 6 -35.89 40.95 -15.56
CA LEU A 6 -36.56 41.37 -14.33
C LEU A 6 -38.00 41.76 -14.66
N ALA A 7 -38.97 41.13 -14.02
CA ALA A 7 -40.32 41.67 -13.96
C ALA A 7 -40.31 42.84 -12.95
N ALA A 8 -40.38 44.08 -13.45
CA ALA A 8 -40.59 45.25 -12.63
C ALA A 8 -42.09 45.35 -12.27
N GLY A 9 -42.45 45.04 -11.03
CA GLY A 9 -43.77 45.33 -10.49
C GLY A 9 -43.82 46.78 -10.01
N ASN A 10 -44.45 47.66 -10.78
CA ASN A 10 -44.73 49.04 -10.37
C ASN A 10 -46.06 49.04 -9.60
N VAL A 11 -46.05 49.31 -8.29
CA VAL A 11 -47.28 49.47 -7.49
C VAL A 11 -47.63 50.94 -7.36
N ASP A 12 -48.62 51.41 -8.12
CA ASP A 12 -49.21 52.73 -7.94
C ASP A 12 -50.52 52.59 -7.13
N GLY A 13 -50.56 53.23 -5.94
CA GLY A 13 -51.70 53.23 -5.03
C GLY A 13 -51.91 51.94 -4.22
N ALA A 14 -51.29 51.83 -3.04
CA ALA A 14 -51.55 50.73 -2.11
C ALA A 14 -52.96 50.83 -1.50
N GLY A 15 -53.95 50.22 -2.15
CA GLY A 15 -55.29 50.03 -1.60
C GLY A 15 -55.33 48.97 -0.48
N VAL A 16 -56.33 49.04 0.39
CA VAL A 16 -56.59 48.02 1.41
C VAL A 16 -57.16 46.74 0.76
N GLY A 17 -56.46 45.61 0.88
CA GLY A 17 -56.85 44.32 0.30
C GLY A 17 -55.67 43.39 0.02
N SER A 18 -55.94 42.09 -0.15
CA SER A 18 -54.92 41.08 -0.49
C SER A 18 -54.27 41.43 -1.82
N GLN A 19 -52.94 41.45 -1.86
CA GLN A 19 -52.16 41.73 -3.08
C GLN A 19 -52.01 40.47 -3.93
N ASP A 20 -51.71 40.64 -5.22
CA ASP A 20 -51.37 39.52 -6.11
C ASP A 20 -50.09 38.84 -5.60
N PRO A 21 -50.09 37.50 -5.45
CA PRO A 21 -48.90 36.79 -4.98
C PRO A 21 -47.78 36.86 -6.02
N ILE A 22 -46.57 37.17 -5.57
CA ILE A 22 -45.34 37.10 -6.38
C ILE A 22 -44.57 35.85 -5.95
N ASP A 23 -44.20 35.02 -6.94
CA ASP A 23 -43.44 33.81 -6.69
C ASP A 23 -41.99 34.12 -6.27
N VAL A 24 -41.58 33.53 -5.14
CA VAL A 24 -40.18 33.58 -4.68
C VAL A 24 -39.45 32.37 -5.26
N THR A 25 -38.48 32.61 -6.14
CA THR A 25 -37.67 31.55 -6.76
C THR A 25 -36.26 31.56 -6.18
N ALA A 26 -35.84 30.45 -5.56
CA ALA A 26 -34.44 30.19 -5.26
C ALA A 26 -33.78 29.44 -6.43
N LYS A 27 -32.52 29.77 -6.73
CA LYS A 27 -31.70 29.06 -7.71
C LYS A 27 -30.45 28.52 -7.02
N TYR A 28 -30.15 27.24 -7.22
CA TYR A 28 -28.88 26.63 -6.84
C TYR A 28 -28.00 26.52 -8.08
N ASN A 29 -26.81 27.10 -8.01
CA ASN A 29 -25.76 26.91 -9.02
C ASN A 29 -24.57 26.30 -8.30
N ASP A 30 -24.26 25.06 -8.65
CA ASP A 30 -23.07 24.39 -8.14
C ASP A 30 -21.93 24.51 -9.14
N GLY A 31 -20.77 24.92 -8.63
CA GLY A 31 -19.51 24.98 -9.38
C GLY A 31 -18.38 24.28 -8.65
N VAL A 32 -18.69 23.47 -7.63
CA VAL A 32 -17.68 22.78 -6.83
C VAL A 32 -16.98 21.72 -7.69
N THR A 33 -15.65 21.71 -7.61
CA THR A 33 -14.78 20.70 -8.22
C THR A 33 -14.04 19.97 -7.11
N GLU A 34 -14.04 18.64 -7.15
CA GLU A 34 -13.30 17.81 -6.21
C GLU A 34 -11.97 17.39 -6.85
N PRO A 35 -10.83 18.00 -6.46
CA PRO A 35 -9.54 17.60 -7.01
C PRO A 35 -9.17 16.19 -6.53
N THR A 36 -8.47 15.43 -7.37
CA THR A 36 -7.86 14.16 -6.97
C THR A 36 -6.76 14.41 -5.94
N VAL A 37 -6.80 13.67 -4.83
CA VAL A 37 -5.81 13.71 -3.75
C VAL A 37 -5.29 12.29 -3.55
N TYR A 38 -3.97 12.13 -3.63
CA TYR A 38 -3.28 10.86 -3.39
C TYR A 38 -2.72 10.81 -1.98
N SER A 39 -3.03 9.74 -1.25
CA SER A 39 -2.52 9.43 0.08
C SER A 39 -2.50 7.92 0.28
N VAL A 40 -1.33 7.31 0.23
CA VAL A 40 -1.15 5.86 0.42
C VAL A 40 -0.11 5.63 1.50
N ASP A 41 -0.47 4.82 2.49
CA ASP A 41 0.43 4.42 3.56
C ASP A 41 1.08 3.07 3.22
N LEU A 42 2.40 2.98 3.41
CA LEU A 42 3.17 1.75 3.23
C LEU A 42 3.77 1.29 4.55
N GLN A 43 3.43 0.08 4.96
CA GLN A 43 3.97 -0.58 6.14
C GLN A 43 4.83 -1.78 5.74
N TRP A 44 6.02 -1.86 6.31
CA TRP A 44 6.98 -2.93 6.08
C TRP A 44 7.16 -3.75 7.35
N GLU A 45 7.03 -5.06 7.25
CA GLU A 45 7.61 -5.95 8.26
C GLU A 45 9.14 -5.90 8.19
N ASP A 46 9.79 -6.40 9.23
CA ASP A 46 11.26 -6.51 9.24
C ASP A 46 11.73 -7.41 8.10
N MET A 47 12.53 -6.86 7.18
CA MET A 47 13.06 -7.54 5.99
C MET A 47 14.41 -8.21 6.23
N THR A 48 14.82 -8.36 7.50
CA THR A 48 16.03 -9.08 7.89
C THR A 48 15.71 -10.55 8.13
N PHE A 49 16.46 -11.46 7.50
CA PHE A 49 16.32 -12.90 7.66
C PHE A 49 17.64 -13.49 8.13
N THR A 50 17.61 -14.35 9.16
CA THR A 50 18.81 -14.90 9.77
C THR A 50 18.85 -16.41 9.62
N TYR A 51 19.83 -16.92 8.88
CA TYR A 51 20.09 -18.36 8.81
C TYR A 51 20.99 -18.77 9.98
N ASN A 52 20.48 -19.68 10.80
CA ASN A 52 21.19 -20.17 11.97
C ASN A 52 21.71 -21.58 11.67
N GLU A 53 22.95 -21.85 12.04
CA GLU A 53 23.50 -23.20 12.10
C GLU A 53 24.14 -23.39 13.48
N SER A 54 23.83 -24.53 14.11
CA SER A 54 24.34 -24.86 15.44
C SER A 54 24.59 -26.36 15.55
N GLY A 55 25.41 -26.76 16.53
CA GLY A 55 25.73 -28.15 16.81
C GLY A 55 27.23 -28.43 16.78
N THR A 56 27.60 -29.70 16.65
CA THR A 56 29.00 -30.12 16.66
C THR A 56 29.31 -31.09 15.54
N ARG A 57 30.53 -30.98 15.01
CA ARG A 57 31.14 -31.98 14.13
C ARG A 57 32.29 -32.62 14.87
N ILE A 58 32.23 -33.93 15.07
CA ILE A 58 33.26 -34.68 15.80
C ILE A 58 34.14 -35.41 14.78
N TRP A 59 35.43 -35.10 14.77
CA TRP A 59 36.42 -35.79 13.94
C TRP A 59 36.73 -37.18 14.51
N ASN A 60 36.57 -38.21 13.69
CA ASN A 60 37.04 -39.55 14.00
C ASN A 60 38.40 -39.78 13.31
N PRO A 61 39.52 -39.89 14.05
CA PRO A 61 40.85 -40.06 13.46
C PRO A 61 41.06 -41.45 12.84
N ASP A 62 40.33 -42.48 13.27
CA ASP A 62 40.49 -43.84 12.73
C ASP A 62 39.89 -43.95 11.33
N THR A 63 38.74 -43.30 11.10
CA THR A 63 38.03 -43.32 9.81
C THR A 63 38.33 -42.10 8.95
N HIS A 64 38.98 -41.07 9.50
CA HIS A 64 39.17 -39.76 8.86
C HIS A 64 37.86 -39.14 8.36
N THR A 65 36.79 -39.27 9.16
CA THR A 65 35.46 -38.72 8.84
C THR A 65 34.90 -37.88 9.98
N TYR A 66 33.99 -36.97 9.66
CA TYR A 66 33.20 -36.24 10.65
C TYR A 66 31.90 -36.99 10.96
N THR A 67 31.49 -36.98 12.22
CA THR A 67 30.13 -37.29 12.64
C THR A 67 29.42 -35.98 12.97
N ASP A 68 28.35 -35.67 12.25
CA ASP A 68 27.66 -34.40 12.34
C ASP A 68 26.42 -34.52 13.25
N SER A 69 26.28 -33.54 14.14
CA SER A 69 25.12 -33.35 15.01
C SER A 69 24.64 -31.90 14.92
N THR A 70 24.49 -31.41 13.69
CA THR A 70 24.12 -30.02 13.42
C THR A 70 22.64 -29.87 13.13
N THR A 71 22.12 -28.68 13.40
CA THR A 71 20.78 -28.21 13.02
C THR A 71 20.91 -26.85 12.38
N SER A 72 20.14 -26.62 11.31
CA SER A 72 20.14 -25.36 10.60
C SER A 72 18.75 -24.94 10.14
N GLY A 73 18.57 -23.64 9.94
CA GLY A 73 17.32 -23.08 9.44
C GLY A 73 17.21 -21.57 9.58
N TRP A 74 16.24 -21.01 8.87
CA TRP A 74 15.87 -19.61 8.97
C TRP A 74 15.07 -19.34 10.25
N ASP A 75 15.26 -18.17 10.85
CA ASP A 75 14.44 -17.65 11.95
C ASP A 75 12.99 -17.35 11.50
N LYS A 76 12.83 -16.85 10.28
CA LYS A 76 11.57 -16.71 9.54
C LYS A 76 11.84 -16.84 8.05
N THR A 77 10.82 -17.13 7.25
CA THR A 77 10.95 -17.26 5.79
C THR A 77 10.07 -16.29 5.01
N THR A 78 9.26 -15.47 5.70
CA THR A 78 8.31 -14.54 5.09
C THR A 78 8.33 -13.18 5.78
N ALA A 79 8.08 -12.12 5.00
CA ALA A 79 7.83 -10.78 5.51
C ALA A 79 6.86 -10.03 4.57
N ALA A 80 5.91 -9.29 5.11
CA ALA A 80 4.87 -8.59 4.35
C ALA A 80 5.22 -7.11 4.08
N VAL A 81 4.77 -6.62 2.92
CA VAL A 81 4.63 -5.20 2.61
C VAL A 81 3.14 -4.91 2.43
N THR A 82 2.61 -4.01 3.25
CA THR A 82 1.18 -3.67 3.29
C THR A 82 0.97 -2.26 2.80
N ALA A 83 -0.02 -2.06 1.94
CA ALA A 83 -0.42 -0.75 1.45
C ALA A 83 -1.87 -0.45 1.82
N THR A 84 -2.14 0.78 2.27
CA THR A 84 -3.48 1.27 2.61
C THR A 84 -3.76 2.55 1.82
N ASN A 85 -4.88 2.59 1.10
CA ASN A 85 -5.24 3.74 0.27
C ASN A 85 -6.24 4.67 0.97
N HIS A 86 -5.79 5.88 1.29
CA HIS A 86 -6.60 6.98 1.82
C HIS A 86 -6.94 8.04 0.74
N SER A 87 -6.52 7.83 -0.51
CA SER A 87 -6.81 8.72 -1.64
C SER A 87 -8.30 8.80 -1.93
N ASN A 88 -8.78 9.89 -2.54
CA ASN A 88 -10.15 9.97 -3.05
C ASN A 88 -10.33 9.33 -4.44
N THR A 89 -9.34 8.54 -4.87
CA THR A 89 -9.33 7.77 -6.11
C THR A 89 -8.80 6.36 -5.85
N GLU A 90 -9.17 5.41 -6.71
CA GLU A 90 -8.50 4.11 -6.77
C GLU A 90 -7.02 4.31 -7.11
N VAL A 91 -6.16 3.46 -6.53
CA VAL A 91 -4.75 3.37 -6.87
C VAL A 91 -4.37 1.93 -7.18
N THR A 92 -3.38 1.74 -8.04
CA THR A 92 -2.72 0.47 -8.30
C THR A 92 -1.37 0.46 -7.61
N VAL A 93 -1.13 -0.54 -6.76
CA VAL A 93 0.15 -0.75 -6.07
C VAL A 93 0.86 -1.93 -6.72
N SER A 94 2.12 -1.73 -7.11
CA SER A 94 2.94 -2.73 -7.81
C SER A 94 4.24 -2.98 -7.05
N PHE A 95 4.70 -4.23 -7.05
CA PHE A 95 5.91 -4.69 -6.35
C PHE A 95 6.84 -5.35 -7.35
N THR A 96 8.11 -4.96 -7.34
CA THR A 96 9.17 -5.65 -8.09
C THR A 96 10.29 -6.04 -7.16
N TYR A 97 10.63 -7.33 -7.13
CA TYR A 97 11.82 -7.80 -6.44
C TYR A 97 12.98 -7.97 -7.44
N THR A 98 14.09 -7.28 -7.19
CA THR A 98 15.32 -7.41 -7.97
C THR A 98 16.36 -8.14 -7.14
N PRO A 99 16.74 -9.39 -7.48
CA PRO A 99 17.75 -10.13 -6.76
C PRO A 99 19.13 -9.47 -6.92
N GLN A 100 19.97 -9.60 -5.89
CA GLN A 100 21.33 -9.07 -5.86
C GLN A 100 22.28 -10.06 -5.22
N GLY A 101 23.49 -10.15 -5.77
CA GLY A 101 24.52 -11.07 -5.28
C GLY A 101 24.24 -12.52 -5.67
N ASP A 102 25.19 -13.38 -5.35
CA ASP A 102 25.12 -14.82 -5.59
C ASP A 102 25.20 -15.54 -4.24
N THR A 103 24.05 -15.58 -3.54
CA THR A 103 23.97 -16.00 -2.14
C THR A 103 23.32 -17.38 -1.95
N ASP A 104 22.86 -18.02 -3.02
CA ASP A 104 22.00 -19.22 -3.01
C ASP A 104 20.65 -19.04 -2.27
N VAL A 105 20.29 -17.80 -1.94
CA VAL A 105 18.98 -17.43 -1.39
C VAL A 105 18.13 -16.83 -2.49
N ASN A 106 16.96 -17.42 -2.72
CA ASN A 106 15.96 -16.91 -3.65
C ASN A 106 14.84 -16.21 -2.86
N ALA A 107 14.26 -15.17 -3.44
CA ALA A 107 13.08 -14.52 -2.87
C ALA A 107 12.05 -14.19 -3.96
N THR A 108 10.77 -14.30 -3.59
CA THR A 108 9.64 -14.06 -4.48
C THR A 108 8.51 -13.34 -3.75
N MET A 109 7.86 -12.39 -4.44
CA MET A 109 6.63 -11.75 -3.94
C MET A 109 5.43 -12.67 -4.17
N SER A 110 4.46 -12.67 -3.26
CA SER A 110 3.22 -13.43 -3.42
C SER A 110 2.29 -12.84 -4.48
N GLN A 111 2.40 -11.54 -4.73
CA GLN A 111 1.68 -10.83 -5.78
C GLN A 111 2.49 -9.65 -6.31
N ASP A 112 2.47 -9.48 -7.63
CA ASP A 112 3.20 -8.40 -8.32
C ASP A 112 2.45 -7.08 -8.27
N SER A 113 1.11 -7.10 -8.16
CA SER A 113 0.31 -5.90 -8.00
C SER A 113 -1.10 -6.18 -7.48
N PHE A 114 -1.72 -5.15 -6.94
CA PHE A 114 -3.14 -5.12 -6.57
C PHE A 114 -3.71 -3.71 -6.66
N LYS A 115 -5.04 -3.62 -6.68
CA LYS A 115 -5.79 -2.35 -6.71
C LYS A 115 -6.45 -2.09 -5.37
N LEU A 116 -6.34 -0.85 -4.90
CA LEU A 116 -6.99 -0.40 -3.68
C LEU A 116 -8.04 0.66 -4.03
N ALA A 117 -9.28 0.40 -3.63
CA ALA A 117 -10.38 1.33 -3.85
C ALA A 117 -10.11 2.70 -3.18
N ALA A 118 -10.78 3.74 -3.68
CA ALA A 118 -10.78 5.05 -3.06
C ALA A 118 -11.30 5.00 -1.61
N GLY A 119 -10.79 5.89 -0.78
CA GLY A 119 -11.32 6.12 0.56
C GLY A 119 -12.78 6.56 0.52
N VAL A 120 -13.56 6.07 1.48
CA VAL A 120 -14.97 6.43 1.63
C VAL A 120 -15.09 7.65 2.53
N GLU A 121 -15.92 8.62 2.13
CA GLU A 121 -16.14 9.85 2.88
C GLU A 121 -16.52 9.57 4.34
N ASN A 122 -15.88 10.30 5.26
CA ASN A 122 -16.09 10.19 6.71
C ASN A 122 -15.80 8.80 7.33
N LYS A 123 -15.08 7.93 6.60
CA LYS A 123 -14.76 6.55 7.01
C LYS A 123 -13.27 6.24 6.86
N PRO A 124 -12.38 6.96 7.55
CA PRO A 124 -10.93 6.77 7.40
C PRO A 124 -10.45 5.36 7.77
N ASN A 125 -11.14 4.67 8.67
CA ASN A 125 -10.78 3.32 9.13
C ASN A 125 -11.28 2.20 8.18
N GLU A 126 -12.02 2.54 7.13
CA GLU A 126 -12.51 1.59 6.11
C GLU A 126 -11.67 1.67 4.82
N ALA A 127 -10.49 2.30 4.89
CA ALA A 127 -9.57 2.42 3.76
C ALA A 127 -9.15 1.05 3.23
N ALA A 128 -9.18 0.90 1.90
CA ALA A 128 -8.80 -0.35 1.25
C ALA A 128 -7.34 -0.67 1.57
N THR A 129 -7.09 -1.91 2.01
CA THR A 129 -5.76 -2.39 2.44
C THR A 129 -5.50 -3.77 1.87
N ASP A 130 -4.30 -3.98 1.36
CA ASP A 130 -3.82 -5.29 0.88
C ASP A 130 -2.29 -5.38 1.03
N SER A 131 -1.75 -6.59 0.92
CA SER A 131 -0.34 -6.88 1.25
C SER A 131 0.30 -7.87 0.29
N SER A 132 1.53 -7.62 -0.14
CA SER A 132 2.36 -8.61 -0.83
C SER A 132 3.40 -9.20 0.12
N ILE A 133 3.53 -10.52 0.14
CA ILE A 133 4.42 -11.25 1.05
C ILE A 133 5.68 -11.65 0.29
N LEU A 134 6.84 -11.19 0.73
CA LEU A 134 8.13 -11.72 0.29
C LEU A 134 8.35 -13.06 0.99
N THR A 135 8.63 -14.11 0.22
CA THR A 135 9.05 -15.42 0.73
C THR A 135 10.47 -15.72 0.29
N ILE A 136 11.34 -16.11 1.23
CA ILE A 136 12.70 -16.56 0.95
C ILE A 136 12.82 -18.08 0.99
N THR A 137 13.69 -18.62 0.15
CA THR A 137 14.02 -20.05 0.10
C THR A 137 15.51 -20.25 -0.18
N GLY A 138 15.99 -21.47 0.07
CA GLY A 138 17.39 -21.83 -0.13
C GLY A 138 18.18 -21.87 1.17
N THR A 139 19.44 -22.29 1.04
CA THR A 139 20.44 -22.30 2.12
C THR A 139 21.55 -21.37 1.68
N PRO A 140 21.89 -20.35 2.48
CA PRO A 140 22.87 -19.37 2.07
C PRO A 140 24.27 -19.99 1.93
N ASN A 141 25.04 -19.51 0.97
CA ASN A 141 26.46 -19.86 0.86
C ASN A 141 27.35 -18.97 1.76
N ASN A 142 28.66 -19.18 1.66
CA ASN A 142 29.66 -18.51 2.48
C ASN A 142 29.81 -16.99 2.24
N SER A 143 29.12 -16.42 1.24
CA SER A 143 29.06 -14.97 1.05
C SER A 143 28.13 -14.27 2.05
N VAL A 144 27.17 -15.01 2.63
CA VAL A 144 26.29 -14.50 3.69
C VAL A 144 27.00 -14.68 5.02
N THR A 145 27.36 -13.57 5.65
CA THR A 145 28.08 -13.55 6.93
C THR A 145 27.19 -13.01 8.05
N ALA A 146 27.69 -13.05 9.28
CA ALA A 146 27.00 -12.46 10.44
C ALA A 146 26.84 -10.93 10.34
N GLU A 147 27.59 -10.25 9.47
CA GLU A 147 27.42 -8.81 9.21
C GLU A 147 26.22 -8.53 8.28
N GLY A 148 25.71 -9.56 7.61
CA GLY A 148 24.63 -9.47 6.65
C GLY A 148 25.10 -9.11 5.23
N VAL A 149 24.29 -9.47 4.25
CA VAL A 149 24.46 -9.08 2.84
C VAL A 149 23.09 -8.82 2.23
N THR A 150 23.00 -7.83 1.34
CA THR A 150 21.77 -7.55 0.60
C THR A 150 21.57 -8.59 -0.50
N ILE A 151 20.53 -9.42 -0.37
CA ILE A 151 20.14 -10.45 -1.36
C ILE A 151 19.23 -9.94 -2.49
N GLY A 152 18.72 -8.71 -2.35
CA GLY A 152 17.88 -8.07 -3.35
C GLY A 152 17.18 -6.82 -2.81
N THR A 153 16.39 -6.18 -3.68
CA THR A 153 15.65 -4.94 -3.38
C THR A 153 14.20 -5.06 -3.84
N ILE A 154 13.26 -4.68 -2.98
CA ILE A 154 11.84 -4.52 -3.34
C ILE A 154 11.63 -3.05 -3.76
N THR A 155 11.06 -2.84 -4.94
CA THR A 155 10.59 -1.53 -5.41
C THR A 155 9.07 -1.52 -5.41
N VAL A 156 8.47 -0.48 -4.82
CA VAL A 156 7.01 -0.27 -4.81
C VAL A 156 6.67 0.93 -5.67
N THR A 157 5.71 0.76 -6.58
CA THR A 157 5.17 1.82 -7.45
C THR A 157 3.67 1.99 -7.19
N ILE A 158 3.20 3.23 -7.12
CA ILE A 158 1.79 3.60 -6.89
C ILE A 158 1.34 4.47 -8.06
N GLU A 159 0.24 4.07 -8.71
CA GLU A 159 -0.33 4.73 -9.90
C GLU A 159 -1.84 4.97 -9.76
#